data_AF-A0A6C0L1U9-F1
#
_entry.id   AF-A0A6C0L1U9-F1
#
_cell.length_a   1.000
_cell.length_b   1.000
_cell.length_c   1.000
_cell.angle_alpha   90.00
_cell.angle_beta   90.00
_cell.angle_gamma   90.00
#
_symmetry.space_group_name_H-M   'P 1'
#
loop_
_entity.id
_entity.type
_entity.pdbx_description
1 polymer ?
#
loop_
_entity_poly.entity_id
_entity_poly.type
_entity_poly.pdbx_seq_one_letter_code
_entity_poly.pdbx_strand_id
1 'polypeptide(L)' 'MSLSILQLAEDLAKGKRMRVPPMNGPEWRYFCFWLEYYMGYSM' A
#
# COMPACT_ATOMS: atom_id res chain seq x y z
N MET A 1 -1.91 0.73 17.35
CA MET A 1 -2.47 1.40 16.17
C MET A 1 -2.33 0.47 15.00
N SER A 2 -3.43 -0.02 14.43
CA SER A 2 -3.40 -0.77 13.16
C SER A 2 -3.15 0.23 12.03
N LEU A 3 -1.96 0.17 11.40
CA LEU A 3 -1.66 0.94 10.19
C LEU A 3 -2.71 0.60 9.12
N SER A 4 -3.34 1.63 8.55
CA SER A 4 -4.31 1.42 7.47
C SER A 4 -3.57 1.04 6.17
N ILE A 5 -4.22 0.23 5.33
CA ILE A 5 -3.67 -0.20 4.03
C ILE A 5 -3.24 1.01 3.17
N LEU A 6 -3.98 2.12 3.27
CA LEU A 6 -3.68 3.40 2.62
C LEU A 6 -2.33 3.97 3.07
N GLN A 7 -2.12 4.10 4.37
CA GLN A 7 -0.86 4.61 4.93
C GLN A 7 0.32 3.70 4.55
N LEU A 8 0.08 2.39 4.53
CA LEU A 8 1.10 1.43 4.14
C LEU A 8 1.51 1.59 2.67
N ALA A 9 0.54 1.78 1.77
CA ALA A 9 0.79 2.02 0.35
C ALA A 9 1.50 3.35 0.12
N GLU A 10 1.06 4.42 0.79
CA GLU A 10 1.67 5.75 0.70
C GLU A 10 3.12 5.75 1.19
N ASP A 11 3.39 5.12 2.34
CA ASP A 11 4.73 5.02 2.91
C ASP A 11 5.68 4.24 2.01
N LEU A 12 5.20 3.14 1.41
CA LEU A 12 5.97 2.35 0.46
C LEU A 12 6.25 3.14 -0.83
N ALA A 13 5.26 3.86 -1.36
CA ALA A 13 5.42 4.73 -2.53
C ALA A 13 6.42 5.87 -2.28
N LYS A 14 6.49 6.40 -1.05
CA LYS A 14 7.50 7.38 -0.61
C LYS A 14 8.89 6.77 -0.36
N GLY A 15 9.06 5.47 -0.61
CA GLY A 15 10.34 4.77 -0.44
C GLY A 15 10.71 4.47 1.00
N LYS A 16 9.77 4.54 1.96
CA LYS A 16 10.06 4.16 3.34
C LYS A 16 10.27 2.65 3.41
N ARG A 17 11.36 2.23 4.07
CA ARG A 17 11.61 0.82 4.37
C ARG A 17 10.73 0.40 5.54
N MET A 18 9.73 -0.42 5.26
CA MET A 18 8.84 -0.99 6.27
C MET A 18 8.49 -2.44 5.94
N ARG A 19 8.07 -3.19 6.96
CA ARG A 19 7.60 -4.57 6.78
C ARG A 19 6.11 -4.54 6.44
N VAL A 20 5.76 -5.05 5.26
CA VAL A 20 4.36 -5.22 4.87
C VAL A 20 3.77 -6.40 5.66
N PRO A 21 2.70 -6.20 6.46
CA PRO A 21 2.05 -7.29 7.17
C PRO A 21 1.37 -8.24 6.17
N PRO A 22 1.16 -9.52 6.53
CA PRO A 22 0.35 -10.42 5.72
C PRO A 22 -1.07 -9.85 5.57
N MET A 23 -1.57 -9.86 4.34
CA MET A 23 -2.90 -9.38 3.97
C MET A 23 -3.70 -10.53 3.36
N ASN A 24 -5.03 -10.50 3.51
CA ASN A 24 -5.90 -11.39 2.76
C ASN A 24 -6.04 -10.95 1.29
N GLY A 25 -6.63 -11.80 0.44
CA GLY A 25 -6.75 -11.54 -1.00
C GLY A 25 -7.37 -10.18 -1.37
N PRO A 26 -8.54 -9.81 -0.79
CA PRO A 26 -9.14 -8.49 -0.98
C PRO A 26 -8.24 -7.33 -0.52
N GLU A 27 -7.67 -7.41 0.69
CA GLU A 27 -6.78 -6.39 1.24
C GLU A 27 -5.54 -6.16 0.36
N TRP A 28 -4.96 -7.24 -0.17
CA TRP A 28 -3.84 -7.16 -1.10
C TRP A 28 -4.19 -6.43 -2.39
N ARG A 29 -5.38 -6.67 -2.95
CA ARG A 29 -5.85 -5.96 -4.15
C ARG A 29 -6.03 -4.47 -3.89
N TYR A 30 -6.61 -4.10 -2.74
CA TYR A 30 -6.74 -2.70 -2.34
C TYR A 30 -5.36 -2.06 -2.13
N PHE A 31 -4.43 -2.76 -1.48
CA PHE A 31 -3.06 -2.28 -1.30
C PHE A 31 -2.37 -2.00 -2.63
N CYS A 32 -2.39 -2.94 -3.57
CA CYS A 32 -1.79 -2.76 -4.89
C CYS A 32 -2.41 -1.59 -5.66
N PHE A 33 -3.74 -1.46 -5.65
CA PHE A 33 -4.43 -0.35 -6.30
C PHE A 33 -3.93 1.00 -5.78
N TRP A 34 -3.88 1.18 -4.45
CA TRP A 34 -3.41 2.43 -3.86
C TRP A 34 -1.91 2.64 -4.06
N LEU A 35 -1.11 1.58 -4.05
CA LEU A 35 0.32 1.67 -4.32
C LEU A 35 0.58 2.17 -5.75
N GLU A 36 -0.08 1.58 -6.74
CA GLU A 36 -0.01 2.00 -8.15
C GLU A 36 -0.48 3.45 -8.32
N TYR A 37 -1.57 3.83 -7.65
CA TYR A 37 -2.08 5.20 -7.62
C TYR A 37 -1.03 6.18 -7.07
N TYR A 38 -0.43 5.89 -5.90
CA TYR A 38 0.57 6.76 -5.29
C TYR A 38 1.91 6.79 -6.05
N MET A 39 2.25 5.73 -6.77
CA MET A 39 3.41 5.69 -7.65
C MET A 39 3.16 6.38 -9.01
N GLY A 40 1.93 6.80 -9.30
CA GLY A 40 1.56 7.48 -10.53
C GLY A 40 1.41 6.56 -11.75
N TYR A 41 1.21 5.25 -11.54
CA TYR A 41 1.00 4.29 -12.62
C TYR A 41 -0.47 4.20 -13.08
N SER A 42 -1.43 4.58 -12.25
CA SER A 42 -2.83 4.72 -12.69
C SER A 42 -3.06 6.12 -13.23
N MET A 43 -3.08 6.27 -14.56
CA MET A 43 -3.69 7.41 -15.26
C MET A 43 -5.13 7.07 -15.61
#